data_AF-A0A2E0A7H2-F1
#
_entry.id   AF-A0A2E0A7H2-F1
#
_cell.length_a   1.000
_cell.length_b   1.000
_cell.length_c   1.000
_cell.angle_alpha   90.00
_cell.angle_beta   90.00
_cell.angle_gamma   90.00
#
_symmetry.space_group_name_H-M   'P 1'
#
loop_
_entity.id
_entity.type
_entity.pdbx_description
1 polymer ?
#
loop_
_entity_poly.entity_id
_entity_poly.type
_entity_poly.pdbx_seq_one_letter_code
_entity_poly.pdbx_strand_id
1 'polypeptide(L)'
;MAKAQEFDLSKDGVSEKKPSLLSRLRPSKKIVITVLIALAVMVAAALLTFGIIKLLEREPAPEPALQPDLEALQRRVDTLEMKVQVYEESFGIYRKSLEISDPAVFQAVLLQQEESYQLHLNALKQGMRDLSKMLPGSRTWLEMYEEQMDEAISQSKVRERELKTMQIAPAAE
;
A
#
# COMPACT_ATOMS: atom_id res chain seq x y z
N MET A 1 -103.79 -68.63 32.47
CA MET A 1 -103.20 -69.51 31.44
C MET A 1 -102.06 -68.77 30.76
N ALA A 2 -100.93 -69.43 30.66
CA ALA A 2 -99.65 -68.92 30.16
C ALA A 2 -99.62 -68.82 28.62
N LYS A 3 -98.83 -67.89 28.07
CA LYS A 3 -97.83 -68.10 26.99
C LYS A 3 -97.05 -66.79 26.76
N ALA A 4 -95.78 -66.73 27.17
CA ALA A 4 -94.57 -66.82 26.35
C ALA A 4 -94.48 -65.67 25.31
N GLN A 5 -93.67 -64.64 25.54
CA GLN A 5 -92.21 -64.60 25.31
C GLN A 5 -91.87 -64.80 23.84
N GLU A 6 -91.63 -63.69 23.14
CA GLU A 6 -90.59 -63.63 22.11
C GLU A 6 -89.50 -62.68 22.60
N PHE A 7 -88.28 -63.17 22.46
CA PHE A 7 -87.02 -62.63 22.88
C PHE A 7 -86.18 -62.69 21.61
N ASP A 8 -85.72 -61.56 21.06
CA ASP A 8 -84.32 -61.49 20.62
C ASP A 8 -83.78 -60.10 20.23
N LEU A 9 -82.60 -59.84 20.79
CA LEU A 9 -81.39 -59.21 20.23
C LEU A 9 -81.48 -57.86 19.52
N SER A 10 -81.06 -56.81 20.22
CA SER A 10 -79.69 -56.26 20.07
C SER A 10 -79.50 -55.11 21.06
N LYS A 11 -78.79 -55.35 22.16
CA LYS A 11 -77.34 -55.16 22.33
C LYS A 11 -76.96 -53.69 22.53
N ASP A 12 -76.76 -53.39 23.82
CA ASP A 12 -75.72 -52.54 24.40
C ASP A 12 -75.30 -51.27 23.66
N GLY A 13 -75.41 -50.16 24.39
CA GLY A 13 -74.18 -49.49 24.74
C GLY A 13 -74.13 -47.99 24.47
N VAL A 14 -73.97 -47.28 25.57
CA VAL A 14 -72.99 -46.20 25.71
C VAL A 14 -73.34 -44.87 25.05
N SER A 15 -73.88 -44.01 25.91
CA SER A 15 -73.56 -42.59 26.02
C SER A 15 -72.20 -42.22 25.41
N GLU A 16 -72.19 -41.51 24.28
CA GLU A 16 -71.06 -40.66 23.91
C GLU A 16 -71.53 -39.39 23.21
N LYS A 17 -71.31 -38.27 23.91
CA LYS A 17 -71.31 -36.92 23.36
C LYS A 17 -70.42 -36.88 22.11
N LYS A 18 -71.02 -36.70 20.93
CA LYS A 18 -70.31 -36.15 19.76
C LYS A 18 -70.80 -34.72 19.54
N PRO A 19 -70.01 -33.68 19.86
CA PRO A 19 -70.32 -32.35 19.36
C PRO A 19 -70.23 -32.40 17.84
N SER A 20 -71.35 -32.11 17.18
CA SER A 20 -71.45 -31.89 15.75
C SER A 20 -70.64 -30.64 15.38
N LEU A 21 -69.34 -30.83 15.19
CA LEU A 21 -68.37 -29.78 14.85
C LEU A 21 -68.44 -29.31 13.39
N LEU A 22 -69.52 -29.58 12.64
CA LEU A 22 -69.59 -29.23 11.21
C LEU A 22 -71.00 -28.85 10.72
N SER A 23 -71.86 -28.23 11.55
CA SER A 23 -73.22 -27.90 11.07
C SER A 23 -73.71 -26.47 11.33
N ARG A 24 -72.85 -25.48 11.61
CA ARG A 24 -73.32 -24.09 11.73
C ARG A 24 -72.27 -23.00 11.51
N LEU A 25 -71.52 -23.09 10.41
CA LEU A 25 -70.83 -21.91 9.85
C LEU A 25 -71.58 -21.43 8.61
N ARG A 26 -72.77 -20.84 8.81
CA ARG A 26 -73.24 -19.83 7.86
C ARG A 26 -72.65 -18.50 8.36
N PRO A 27 -71.55 -18.00 7.78
CA PRO A 27 -70.97 -16.76 8.25
C PRO A 27 -72.04 -15.66 8.14
N SER A 28 -72.24 -14.92 9.22
CA SER A 28 -73.18 -13.79 9.20
C SER A 28 -72.73 -12.80 8.13
N LYS A 29 -73.66 -12.09 7.48
CA LYS A 29 -73.32 -11.11 6.42
C LYS A 29 -72.19 -10.15 6.86
N LYS A 30 -72.14 -9.79 8.14
CA LYS A 30 -71.09 -8.95 8.74
C LYS A 30 -69.71 -9.62 8.70
N ILE A 31 -69.61 -10.91 9.05
CA ILE A 31 -68.34 -11.68 9.01
C ILE A 31 -67.85 -11.84 7.56
N VAL A 32 -68.77 -12.11 6.63
CA VAL A 32 -68.42 -12.18 5.19
C VAL A 32 -67.87 -10.83 4.70
N ILE A 33 -68.51 -9.72 5.06
CA ILE A 33 -68.06 -8.37 4.68
C ILE A 33 -66.69 -8.05 5.30
N THR A 34 -66.45 -8.37 6.58
CA THR A 34 -65.15 -8.09 7.23
C THR A 34 -64.01 -8.88 6.61
N VAL A 35 -64.24 -10.15 6.25
CA VAL A 35 -63.23 -10.98 5.56
C VAL A 35 -62.95 -10.44 4.16
N LEU A 36 -63.98 -9.97 3.46
CA LEU A 36 -63.85 -9.41 2.11
C LEU A 36 -63.09 -8.07 2.11
N ILE A 37 -63.32 -7.22 3.12
CA ILE A 37 -62.54 -5.99 3.33
C ILE A 37 -61.10 -6.32 3.69
N ALA A 38 -60.85 -7.27 4.60
CA ALA A 38 -59.50 -7.69 4.96
C ALA A 38 -58.73 -8.24 3.74
N LEU A 39 -59.40 -9.03 2.89
CA LEU A 39 -58.83 -9.53 1.64
C LEU A 39 -58.53 -8.38 0.67
N ALA A 40 -59.43 -7.42 0.52
CA ALA A 40 -59.23 -6.25 -0.34
C ALA A 40 -58.04 -5.39 0.13
N VAL A 41 -57.89 -5.19 1.44
CA VAL A 41 -56.74 -4.49 2.04
C VAL A 41 -55.44 -5.26 1.79
N MET A 42 -55.45 -6.58 1.92
CA MET A 42 -54.28 -7.41 1.66
C MET A 42 -53.84 -7.34 0.18
N VAL A 43 -54.80 -7.37 -0.74
CA VAL A 43 -54.53 -7.21 -2.19
C VAL A 43 -54.01 -5.80 -2.48
N ALA A 44 -54.59 -4.76 -1.88
CA ALA A 44 -54.12 -3.38 -2.04
C ALA A 44 -52.69 -3.19 -1.52
N ALA A 45 -52.36 -3.80 -0.37
CA ALA A 45 -51.00 -3.79 0.18
C ALA A 45 -50.00 -4.54 -0.71
N ALA A 46 -50.40 -5.66 -1.30
CA ALA A 46 -49.58 -6.39 -2.26
C ALA A 46 -49.33 -5.57 -3.55
N LEU A 47 -50.36 -4.89 -4.06
CA LEU A 47 -50.24 -4.01 -5.23
C LEU A 47 -49.38 -2.77 -4.95
N LEU A 48 -49.50 -2.18 -3.76
CA LEU A 48 -48.63 -1.07 -3.32
C LEU A 48 -47.18 -1.53 -3.21
N THR A 49 -46.93 -2.69 -2.59
CA THR A 49 -45.58 -3.26 -2.47
C THR A 49 -45.01 -3.56 -3.85
N PHE A 50 -45.79 -4.17 -4.75
CA PHE A 50 -45.40 -4.44 -6.12
C PHE A 50 -45.16 -3.15 -6.92
N GLY A 51 -45.98 -2.12 -6.71
CA GLY A 51 -45.82 -0.79 -7.32
C GLY A 51 -44.55 -0.08 -6.84
N ILE A 52 -44.24 -0.16 -5.54
CA ILE A 52 -43.00 0.38 -4.96
C ILE A 52 -41.79 -0.40 -5.49
N ILE A 53 -41.88 -1.73 -5.57
CA ILE A 53 -40.82 -2.56 -6.17
C ILE A 53 -40.64 -2.20 -7.63
N LYS A 54 -41.71 -2.00 -8.42
CA LYS A 54 -41.61 -1.55 -9.82
C LYS A 54 -41.11 -0.11 -9.97
N LEU A 55 -41.37 0.75 -8.99
CA LEU A 55 -40.85 2.11 -8.93
C LEU A 55 -39.38 2.16 -8.51
N LEU A 56 -38.92 1.21 -7.68
CA LEU A 56 -37.52 1.00 -7.30
C LEU A 56 -36.74 0.20 -8.35
N GLU A 57 -37.40 -0.73 -9.04
CA GLU A 57 -36.96 -1.41 -10.28
C GLU A 57 -37.16 -0.50 -11.50
N ARG A 58 -37.21 0.83 -11.31
CA ARG A 58 -36.73 1.73 -12.35
C ARG A 58 -35.36 1.16 -12.72
N GLU A 59 -35.28 0.58 -13.91
CA GLU A 59 -34.09 -0.13 -14.40
C GLU A 59 -32.86 0.60 -13.86
N PRO A 60 -31.87 -0.11 -13.26
CA PRO A 60 -30.57 0.54 -13.13
C PRO A 60 -30.26 1.01 -14.54
N ALA A 61 -30.24 2.34 -14.72
CA ALA A 61 -29.93 2.95 -16.00
C ALA A 61 -28.72 2.18 -16.53
N PRO A 62 -28.72 1.70 -17.79
CA PRO A 62 -27.66 0.84 -18.30
C PRO A 62 -26.36 1.50 -17.93
N GLU A 63 -25.63 0.95 -16.96
CA GLU A 63 -24.52 1.64 -16.30
C GLU A 63 -23.61 2.09 -17.44
N PRO A 64 -23.50 3.40 -17.72
CA PRO A 64 -22.70 3.83 -18.83
C PRO A 64 -21.27 3.67 -18.34
N ALA A 65 -20.67 2.56 -18.74
CA ALA A 65 -19.24 2.40 -18.87
C ALA A 65 -18.44 2.33 -17.54
N LEU A 66 -18.66 1.27 -16.74
CA LEU A 66 -17.71 0.84 -15.71
C LEU A 66 -16.34 0.43 -16.29
N GLN A 67 -16.30 -0.04 -17.54
CA GLN A 67 -15.07 -0.48 -18.21
C GLN A 67 -14.06 0.67 -18.45
N PRO A 68 -14.43 1.83 -19.04
CA PRO A 68 -13.48 2.93 -19.19
C PRO A 68 -13.04 3.54 -17.86
N ASP A 69 -13.86 3.49 -16.80
CA ASP A 69 -13.44 3.95 -15.47
C ASP A 69 -12.43 2.99 -14.83
N LEU A 70 -12.59 1.68 -15.01
CA LEU A 70 -11.61 0.68 -14.61
C LEU A 70 -10.32 0.78 -15.42
N GLU A 71 -10.41 0.99 -16.73
CA GLU A 71 -9.22 1.24 -17.58
C GLU A 71 -8.52 2.54 -17.21
N ALA A 72 -9.27 3.60 -16.89
CA ALA A 72 -8.71 4.87 -16.44
C ALA A 72 -8.05 4.73 -15.06
N LEU A 73 -8.64 3.92 -14.17
CA LEU A 73 -8.07 3.62 -12.87
C LEU A 73 -6.80 2.77 -13.00
N GLN A 74 -6.80 1.75 -13.85
CA GLN A 74 -5.63 0.93 -14.16
C GLN A 74 -4.47 1.79 -14.68
N ARG A 75 -4.74 2.66 -15.66
CA ARG A 75 -3.72 3.59 -16.18
C ARG A 75 -3.17 4.52 -15.11
N ARG A 76 -3.99 4.95 -14.16
CA ARG A 76 -3.54 5.77 -13.02
C ARG A 76 -2.65 4.98 -12.07
N VAL A 77 -2.98 3.71 -11.80
CA VAL A 77 -2.14 2.81 -11.00
C VAL A 77 -0.80 2.59 -11.70
N ASP A 78 -0.79 2.24 -12.99
CA ASP A 78 0.44 2.05 -13.76
C ASP A 78 1.29 3.33 -13.80
N THR A 79 0.65 4.49 -13.92
CA THR A 79 1.33 5.80 -13.85
C THR A 79 1.90 6.08 -12.46
N LEU A 80 1.18 5.68 -11.39
CA LEU A 80 1.66 5.82 -10.02
C LEU A 80 2.86 4.90 -9.76
N GLU A 81 2.80 3.64 -10.21
CA GLU A 81 3.89 2.67 -10.08
C GLU A 81 5.15 3.16 -10.81
N MET A 82 5.02 3.64 -12.05
CA MET A 82 6.14 4.27 -12.76
C MET A 82 6.71 5.46 -12.00
N LYS A 83 5.86 6.32 -11.43
CA LYS A 83 6.33 7.47 -10.63
C LYS A 83 7.05 7.02 -9.37
N VAL A 84 6.55 5.99 -8.68
CA VAL A 84 7.21 5.41 -7.50
C VAL A 84 8.60 4.87 -7.88
N GLN A 85 8.71 4.14 -8.98
CA GLN A 85 9.99 3.62 -9.47
C GLN A 85 10.98 4.74 -9.82
N VAL A 86 10.50 5.78 -10.53
CA VAL A 86 11.31 6.97 -10.83
C VAL A 86 11.73 7.70 -9.54
N TYR A 87 10.84 7.79 -8.54
CA TYR A 87 11.18 8.37 -7.25
C TYR A 87 12.23 7.53 -6.51
N GLU A 88 12.11 6.20 -6.48
CA GLU A 88 13.11 5.31 -5.87
C GLU A 88 14.49 5.43 -6.52
N GLU A 89 14.56 5.47 -7.85
CA GLU A 89 15.79 5.72 -8.58
C GLU A 89 16.37 7.10 -8.25
N SER A 90 15.51 8.13 -8.20
CA SER A 90 15.93 9.47 -7.80
C SER A 90 16.45 9.50 -6.35
N PHE A 91 15.84 8.76 -5.43
CA PHE A 91 16.30 8.59 -4.04
C PHE A 91 17.67 7.91 -3.97
N GLY A 92 17.95 6.93 -4.83
CA GLY A 92 19.27 6.32 -4.95
C GLY A 92 20.34 7.33 -5.38
N ILE A 93 20.01 8.19 -6.34
CA ILE A 93 20.88 9.28 -6.82
C ILE A 93 21.08 10.32 -5.72
N TYR A 94 20.01 10.74 -5.03
CA TYR A 94 20.10 11.68 -3.91
C TYR A 94 20.91 11.10 -2.75
N ARG A 95 20.75 9.82 -2.40
CA ARG A 95 21.56 9.14 -1.37
C ARG A 95 23.05 9.13 -1.75
N LYS A 96 23.39 8.77 -2.98
CA LYS A 96 24.79 8.80 -3.46
C LYS A 96 25.36 10.21 -3.49
N SER A 97 24.53 11.20 -3.85
CA SER A 97 24.91 12.61 -3.78
C SER A 97 25.09 13.05 -2.33
N LEU A 98 24.25 12.58 -1.39
CA LEU A 98 24.34 12.87 0.04
C LEU A 98 25.55 12.23 0.70
N GLU A 99 25.96 11.03 0.30
CA GLU A 99 27.22 10.40 0.75
C GLU A 99 28.45 11.19 0.31
N ILE A 100 28.42 11.81 -0.88
CA ILE A 100 29.46 12.75 -1.34
C ILE A 100 29.31 14.13 -0.67
N SER A 101 28.09 14.47 -0.24
CA SER A 101 27.77 15.75 0.41
C SER A 101 27.91 15.70 1.93
N ASP A 102 28.22 14.54 2.53
CA ASP A 102 28.60 14.44 3.94
C ASP A 102 29.98 15.10 4.09
N PRO A 103 30.06 16.23 4.80
CA PRO A 103 31.32 16.94 4.97
C PRO A 103 32.42 16.05 5.58
N ALA A 104 32.06 15.04 6.38
CA ALA A 104 33.01 14.09 6.98
C ALA A 104 33.62 13.15 5.93
N VAL A 105 32.81 12.61 5.02
CA VAL A 105 33.29 11.78 3.91
C VAL A 105 34.16 12.61 2.96
N PHE A 106 33.73 13.84 2.66
CA PHE A 106 34.50 14.76 1.82
C PHE A 106 35.87 15.11 2.43
N GLN A 107 35.93 15.39 3.73
CA GLN A 107 37.20 15.62 4.44
C GLN A 107 38.10 14.40 4.40
N ALA A 108 37.55 13.20 4.61
CA ALA A 108 38.34 11.97 4.53
C ALA A 108 38.96 11.77 3.14
N VAL A 109 38.20 12.04 2.07
CA VAL A 109 38.71 11.97 0.68
C VAL A 109 39.82 13.00 0.45
N LEU A 110 39.66 14.24 0.90
CA LEU A 110 40.70 15.27 0.77
C LEU A 110 41.97 14.92 1.55
N LEU A 111 41.84 14.37 2.76
CA LEU A 111 42.98 13.91 3.55
C LEU A 111 43.74 12.78 2.84
N GLN A 112 43.02 11.80 2.29
CA GLN A 112 43.62 10.71 1.52
C GLN A 112 44.31 11.23 0.24
N GLN A 113 43.74 12.25 -0.40
CA GLN A 113 44.35 12.89 -1.55
C GLN A 113 45.68 13.58 -1.21
N GLU A 114 45.74 14.31 -0.09
CA GLU A 114 47.00 14.93 0.38
C GLU A 114 48.06 13.87 0.72
N GLU A 115 47.68 12.76 1.36
CA GLU A 115 48.60 11.65 1.64
C GLU A 115 49.18 11.04 0.34
N SER A 116 48.33 10.77 -0.64
CA SER A 116 48.73 10.26 -1.95
C SER A 116 49.64 11.24 -2.69
N TYR A 117 49.35 12.54 -2.63
CA TYR A 117 50.17 13.59 -3.22
C TYR A 117 51.56 13.65 -2.61
N GLN A 118 51.66 13.60 -1.28
CA GLN A 118 52.95 13.55 -0.57
C GLN A 118 53.73 12.30 -0.95
N LEU A 119 53.10 11.13 -0.99
CA LEU A 119 53.75 9.88 -1.40
C LEU A 119 54.32 9.98 -2.81
N HIS A 120 53.52 10.49 -3.75
CA HIS A 120 53.92 10.64 -5.15
C HIS A 120 55.10 11.61 -5.31
N LEU A 121 55.04 12.79 -4.68
CA LEU A 121 56.14 13.76 -4.76
C LEU A 121 57.41 13.25 -4.12
N ASN A 122 57.33 12.53 -2.99
CA ASN A 122 58.51 11.93 -2.37
C ASN A 122 59.15 10.87 -3.28
N ALA A 123 58.34 10.02 -3.91
CA ALA A 123 58.82 9.03 -4.87
C ALA A 123 59.47 9.69 -6.10
N LEU A 124 58.86 10.75 -6.63
CA LEU A 124 59.41 11.52 -7.74
C LEU A 124 60.74 12.19 -7.35
N LYS A 125 60.80 12.83 -6.19
CA LYS A 125 62.02 13.45 -5.64
C LYS A 125 63.16 12.44 -5.52
N GLN A 126 62.86 11.24 -5.01
CA GLN A 126 63.83 10.16 -4.92
C GLN A 126 64.32 9.71 -6.30
N GLY A 127 63.40 9.48 -7.24
CA GLY A 127 63.74 9.10 -8.62
C GLY A 127 64.61 10.15 -9.31
N MET A 128 64.31 11.43 -9.13
CA MET A 128 65.12 12.53 -9.67
C MET A 128 66.54 12.56 -9.10
N ARG A 129 66.70 12.35 -7.78
CA ARG A 129 68.02 12.25 -7.14
C ARG A 129 68.84 11.04 -7.61
N ASP A 130 68.17 9.95 -7.98
CA ASP A 130 68.86 8.79 -8.53
C ASP A 130 69.24 9.00 -9.99
N LEU A 131 68.36 9.60 -10.80
CA LEU A 131 68.67 10.02 -12.17
C LEU A 131 69.79 11.06 -12.23
N SER A 132 69.84 11.99 -11.28
CA SER A 132 70.87 13.03 -11.28
C SER A 132 72.28 12.50 -11.02
N LYS A 133 72.40 11.33 -10.38
CA LYS A 133 73.71 10.66 -10.21
C LYS A 133 74.17 10.02 -11.52
N MET A 134 73.26 9.71 -12.44
CA MET A 134 73.53 9.02 -13.70
C MET A 134 73.80 9.97 -14.87
N LEU A 135 73.37 11.23 -14.78
CA LEU A 135 73.47 12.23 -15.86
C LEU A 135 74.48 13.33 -15.51
N PRO A 136 75.53 13.57 -16.31
CA PRO A 136 76.45 14.70 -16.09
C PRO A 136 75.76 16.05 -16.32
N GLY A 137 76.13 17.07 -15.54
CA GLY A 137 75.52 18.42 -15.60
C GLY A 137 74.15 18.52 -14.91
N SER A 138 73.66 17.42 -14.36
CA SER A 138 72.32 17.29 -13.79
C SER A 138 72.26 17.65 -12.29
N ARG A 139 73.14 18.53 -11.80
CA ARG A 139 73.07 19.04 -10.41
C ARG A 139 72.19 20.26 -10.28
N THR A 140 72.32 21.22 -11.20
CA THR A 140 71.61 22.50 -11.12
C THR A 140 70.10 22.33 -11.29
N TRP A 141 69.63 21.53 -12.25
CA TRP A 141 68.20 21.21 -12.38
C TRP A 141 67.67 20.45 -11.15
N LEU A 142 68.46 19.56 -10.53
CA LEU A 142 68.06 18.80 -9.36
C LEU A 142 67.82 19.76 -8.20
N GLU A 143 68.76 20.65 -7.91
CA GLU A 143 68.62 21.65 -6.84
C GLU A 143 67.35 22.49 -7.03
N MET A 144 67.11 23.03 -8.23
CA MET A 144 65.92 23.85 -8.51
C MET A 144 64.59 23.10 -8.36
N TYR A 145 64.51 21.86 -8.86
CA TYR A 145 63.27 21.07 -8.76
C TYR A 145 63.09 20.47 -7.36
N GLU A 146 64.19 20.19 -6.66
CA GLU A 146 64.15 19.66 -5.29
C GLU A 146 63.55 20.68 -4.32
N GLU A 147 63.95 21.96 -4.45
CA GLU A 147 63.38 23.07 -3.68
C GLU A 147 61.87 23.23 -3.95
N GLN A 148 61.46 23.22 -5.22
CA GLN A 148 60.04 23.32 -5.59
C GLN A 148 59.21 22.15 -5.06
N MET A 149 59.75 20.93 -5.11
CA MET A 149 59.08 19.76 -4.55
C MET A 149 59.00 19.81 -3.02
N ASP A 150 60.03 20.31 -2.35
CA ASP A 150 60.01 20.51 -0.90
C ASP A 150 58.97 21.54 -0.48
N GLU A 151 58.86 22.64 -1.22
CA GLU A 151 57.80 23.61 -1.00
C GLU A 151 56.42 22.98 -1.20
N ALA A 152 56.20 22.25 -2.30
CA ALA A 152 54.93 21.59 -2.58
C ALA A 152 54.53 20.56 -1.50
N ILE A 153 55.49 19.75 -1.02
CA ILE A 153 55.29 18.82 0.10
C ILE A 153 54.97 19.57 1.39
N SER A 154 55.67 20.68 1.66
CA SER A 154 55.43 21.52 2.83
C SER A 154 54.00 22.09 2.82
N GLN A 155 53.57 22.66 1.70
CA GLN A 155 52.22 23.19 1.52
C GLN A 155 51.16 22.08 1.65
N SER A 156 51.41 20.89 1.12
CA SER A 156 50.52 19.72 1.28
C SER A 156 50.34 19.33 2.76
N LYS A 157 51.44 19.29 3.53
CA LYS A 157 51.39 19.03 4.97
C LYS A 157 50.64 20.12 5.74
N VAL A 158 50.69 21.36 5.29
CA VAL A 158 49.89 22.44 5.88
C VAL A 158 48.41 22.20 5.61
N ARG A 159 48.02 21.94 4.36
CA ARG A 159 46.62 21.62 4.02
C ARG A 159 46.09 20.40 4.76
N GLU A 160 46.89 19.35 4.91
CA GLU A 160 46.53 18.17 5.70
C GLU A 160 46.22 18.52 7.15
N ARG A 161 47.02 19.38 7.78
CA ARG A 161 46.78 19.85 9.16
C ARG A 161 45.51 20.71 9.22
N GLU A 162 45.35 21.64 8.29
CA GLU A 162 44.15 22.48 8.21
C GLU A 162 42.90 21.62 8.09
N LEU A 163 42.89 20.66 7.16
CA LEU A 163 41.82 19.69 6.98
C LEU A 163 41.54 18.92 8.27
N LYS A 164 42.56 18.40 8.98
CA LYS A 164 42.38 17.70 10.27
C LYS A 164 41.80 18.59 11.37
N THR A 165 42.06 19.89 11.33
CA THR A 165 41.54 20.86 12.31
C THR A 165 40.17 21.43 11.97
N MET A 166 39.68 21.24 10.74
CA MET A 166 38.33 21.65 10.36
C MET A 166 37.32 20.88 11.22
N GLN A 167 36.58 21.63 12.04
CA GLN A 167 35.46 21.07 12.81
C GLN A 167 34.35 20.73 11.82
N ILE A 168 34.05 19.45 11.72
CA ILE A 168 32.94 18.97 10.92
C ILE A 168 31.76 18.82 11.86
N ALA A 169 30.72 19.63 11.63
CA ALA A 169 29.47 19.51 12.37
C ALA A 169 28.99 18.06 12.24
N PRO A 170 28.61 17.40 13.35
CA PRO A 170 28.12 16.03 13.26
C PRO A 170 26.92 16.00 12.31
N ALA A 171 26.90 15.02 11.42
CA ALA A 171 25.74 14.72 10.58
C ALA A 171 24.50 14.71 11.48
N ALA A 172 23.51 15.52 11.16
CA ALA A 172 22.26 15.55 11.90
C ALA A 172 21.64 14.14 11.83
N GLU A 173 21.53 13.49 13.00
CA GLU A 173 20.83 12.22 13.18
C GLU A 173 19.35 12.31 12.76
#